data_AF-A0A497MNA1-F1
#
_entry.id   AF-A0A497MNA1-F1
#
_cell.length_a   1.000
_cell.length_b   1.000
_cell.length_c   1.000
_cell.angle_alpha   90.00
_cell.angle_beta   90.00
_cell.angle_gamma   90.00
#
_symmetry.space_group_name_H-M   'P 1'
#
loop_
_entity.id
_entity.type
_entity.pdbx_description
1 polymer ?
#
loop_
_entity_poly.entity_id
_entity_poly.type
_entity_poly.pdbx_seq_one_letter_code
_entity_poly.pdbx_strand_id
1 'polypeptide(L)'
;MTGFIIQNPTLEQCLKAVKMGIGARRLLIMLGELRVDYFGRGSSELDYGERLLIVKGDGSLLIHRPTNVEPVNWQPPGSLYRAYVKRGLLVLEAYRKRPEERVRVTFRRVSLVGVYHLKDGAEFKLYTAEEVMKKAFIKRPDLVEKGLRVVMEEKRLKAGLVDCFCVDSSNRPVVVEFKKDRAGIEAVDQLSRYVDELRRGNPEVRGILVAPSITKEALERVRSLNLEYRRLDVRRCIKVLESMEEPIKPLEYFES
;
A
#
# COMPACT_ATOMS: atom_id res chain seq x y z
N MET A 1 -27.19 -18.37 -6.76
CA MET A 1 -27.34 -16.90 -6.80
C MET A 1 -26.03 -16.24 -6.36
N THR A 2 -25.51 -15.35 -7.18
CA THR A 2 -24.27 -14.56 -6.99
C THR A 2 -24.43 -13.45 -5.94
N GLY A 3 -25.65 -12.96 -5.71
CA GLY A 3 -25.99 -11.99 -4.67
C GLY A 3 -27.40 -11.43 -4.83
N PHE A 4 -27.77 -10.43 -4.03
CA PHE A 4 -29.00 -9.64 -4.17
C PHE A 4 -28.84 -8.23 -3.61
N ILE A 5 -29.76 -7.33 -3.99
CA ILE A 5 -29.92 -5.97 -3.44
C ILE A 5 -31.39 -5.75 -3.07
N ILE A 6 -31.63 -5.07 -1.95
CA ILE A 6 -32.94 -4.58 -1.54
C ILE A 6 -32.84 -3.07 -1.36
N GLN A 7 -33.66 -2.32 -2.09
CA GLN A 7 -33.81 -0.87 -1.92
C GLN A 7 -34.93 -0.57 -0.91
N ASN A 8 -34.75 0.49 -0.12
CA ASN A 8 -35.66 0.90 0.95
C ASN A 8 -36.18 -0.29 1.80
N PRO A 9 -35.29 -1.17 2.28
CA PRO A 9 -35.67 -2.37 3.02
C PRO A 9 -36.33 -2.03 4.37
N THR A 10 -37.21 -2.91 4.83
CA THR A 10 -37.63 -2.91 6.23
C THR A 10 -36.47 -3.32 7.15
N LEU A 11 -36.52 -2.97 8.44
CA LEU A 11 -35.49 -3.37 9.40
C LEU A 11 -35.35 -4.90 9.51
N GLU A 12 -36.44 -5.63 9.31
CA GLU A 12 -36.43 -7.10 9.32
C GLU A 12 -35.72 -7.67 8.09
N GLN A 13 -35.99 -7.13 6.89
CA GLN A 13 -35.28 -7.47 5.66
C GLN A 13 -33.78 -7.19 5.80
N CYS A 14 -33.42 -6.03 6.37
CA CYS A 14 -32.04 -5.70 6.69
C CYS A 14 -31.41 -6.73 7.64
N LEU A 15 -32.07 -7.03 8.77
CA LEU A 15 -31.53 -7.95 9.75
C LEU A 15 -31.29 -9.34 9.15
N LYS A 16 -32.21 -9.83 8.31
CA LYS A 16 -32.07 -11.11 7.60
C LYS A 16 -30.90 -11.07 6.62
N ALA A 17 -30.78 -10.00 5.82
CA ALA A 17 -29.68 -9.83 4.88
C ALA A 17 -28.31 -9.76 5.58
N VAL A 18 -28.21 -8.99 6.67
CA VAL A 18 -26.99 -8.84 7.48
C VAL A 18 -26.57 -10.20 8.06
N LYS A 19 -27.49 -10.92 8.71
CA LYS A 19 -27.19 -12.25 9.28
C LYS A 19 -26.74 -13.24 8.22
N MET A 20 -27.41 -13.26 7.08
CA MET A 20 -27.06 -14.15 5.97
C MET A 20 -25.70 -13.78 5.36
N GLY A 21 -25.43 -12.50 5.13
CA GLY A 21 -24.18 -12.02 4.53
C GLY A 21 -22.97 -12.35 5.40
N ILE A 22 -23.05 -12.01 6.69
CA ILE A 22 -21.98 -12.28 7.65
C ILE A 22 -21.79 -13.78 7.86
N GLY A 23 -22.88 -14.52 8.09
CA GLY A 23 -22.82 -15.97 8.33
C GLY A 23 -22.26 -16.77 7.14
N ALA A 24 -22.55 -16.32 5.91
CA ALA A 24 -22.05 -16.94 4.69
C ALA A 24 -20.70 -16.36 4.21
N ARG A 25 -20.03 -15.50 5.00
CA ARG A 25 -18.78 -14.81 4.63
C ARG A 25 -18.85 -14.12 3.27
N ARG A 26 -19.96 -13.44 3.03
CA ARG A 26 -20.24 -12.68 1.81
C ARG A 26 -19.98 -11.20 2.03
N LEU A 27 -19.70 -10.48 0.95
CA LEU A 27 -19.71 -9.04 0.96
C LEU A 27 -21.10 -8.55 1.37
N LEU A 28 -21.17 -7.69 2.36
CA LEU A 28 -22.36 -6.94 2.76
C LEU A 28 -22.09 -5.46 2.51
N ILE A 29 -22.99 -4.81 1.77
CA ILE A 29 -22.98 -3.37 1.53
C ILE A 29 -24.27 -2.79 2.09
N MET A 30 -24.19 -1.71 2.85
CA MET A 30 -25.35 -0.98 3.36
C MET A 30 -25.16 0.52 3.17
N LEU A 31 -26.21 1.19 2.67
CA LEU A 31 -26.32 2.64 2.64
C LEU A 31 -27.43 3.06 3.58
N GLY A 32 -27.21 4.11 4.36
CA GLY A 32 -28.23 4.61 5.26
C GLY A 32 -27.75 5.66 6.24
N GLU A 33 -28.70 6.19 6.99
CA GLU A 33 -28.48 7.13 8.08
C GLU A 33 -28.08 6.34 9.34
N LEU A 34 -26.80 6.42 9.71
CA LEU A 34 -26.22 5.64 10.80
C LEU A 34 -25.38 6.51 11.73
N ARG A 35 -25.25 6.10 12.99
CA ARG A 35 -24.21 6.58 13.92
C ARG A 35 -23.22 5.46 14.24
N VAL A 36 -22.02 5.83 14.68
CA VAL A 36 -20.96 4.90 15.04
C VAL A 36 -20.41 5.24 16.42
N ASP A 37 -20.29 4.23 17.27
CA ASP A 37 -19.60 4.31 18.55
C ASP A 37 -18.44 3.31 18.51
N TYR A 38 -17.22 3.79 18.69
CA TYR A 38 -16.02 2.96 18.73
C TYR A 38 -15.32 3.03 20.08
N PHE A 39 -14.88 1.87 20.55
CA PHE A 39 -14.10 1.71 21.77
C PHE A 39 -12.97 0.70 21.53
N GLY A 40 -11.75 1.04 21.93
CA GLY A 40 -10.57 0.19 21.74
C GLY A 40 -9.29 0.91 22.16
N ARG A 41 -8.28 0.92 21.29
CA ARG A 41 -7.03 1.70 21.50
C ARG A 41 -7.24 3.22 21.63
N GLY A 42 -8.42 3.68 21.23
CA GLY A 42 -8.96 4.99 21.53
C GLY A 42 -10.48 4.88 21.59
N SER A 43 -11.17 6.00 21.71
CA SER A 43 -12.62 6.07 21.59
C SER A 43 -13.00 7.12 20.56
N SER A 44 -14.10 6.89 19.86
CA SER A 44 -14.66 7.90 18.96
C SER A 44 -16.17 7.73 18.87
N GLU A 45 -16.87 8.84 18.78
CA GLU A 45 -18.30 8.89 18.48
C GLU A 45 -18.50 9.65 17.17
N LEU A 46 -19.41 9.14 16.35
CA LEU A 46 -19.79 9.76 15.10
C LEU A 46 -21.31 9.74 14.99
N ASP A 47 -21.92 10.92 15.08
CA ASP A 47 -23.36 11.04 15.13
C ASP A 47 -24.03 10.71 13.78
N TYR A 48 -25.36 10.65 13.78
CA TYR A 48 -26.17 10.27 12.63
C TYR A 48 -25.83 11.06 11.36
N GLY A 49 -25.74 10.32 10.26
CA GLY A 49 -25.47 10.84 8.92
C GLY A 49 -25.47 9.72 7.90
N GLU A 50 -25.67 10.07 6.63
CA GLU A 50 -25.71 9.10 5.53
C GLU A 50 -24.30 8.61 5.18
N ARG A 51 -24.10 7.30 5.27
CA ARG A 51 -22.79 6.67 5.14
C ARG A 51 -22.89 5.32 4.44
N LEU A 52 -21.77 4.91 3.86
CA LEU A 52 -21.57 3.58 3.29
C LEU A 52 -20.92 2.68 4.34
N LEU A 53 -21.54 1.54 4.61
CA LEU A 53 -20.97 0.46 5.41
C LEU A 53 -20.67 -0.74 4.51
N ILE A 54 -19.47 -1.29 4.66
CA ILE A 54 -19.01 -2.49 3.98
C ILE A 54 -18.54 -3.51 5.03
N VAL A 55 -19.03 -4.74 4.94
CA VAL A 55 -18.42 -5.90 5.61
C VAL A 55 -17.91 -6.86 4.55
N LYS A 56 -16.61 -7.16 4.57
CA LYS A 56 -15.96 -8.08 3.64
C LYS A 56 -16.08 -9.53 4.10
N GLY A 57 -15.84 -10.49 3.20
CA GLY A 57 -15.91 -11.92 3.51
C GLY A 57 -14.88 -12.41 4.56
N ASP A 58 -13.78 -11.67 4.73
CA ASP A 58 -12.77 -11.90 5.77
C ASP A 58 -13.16 -11.31 7.15
N GLY A 59 -14.32 -10.64 7.23
CA GLY A 59 -14.82 -9.99 8.43
C GLY A 59 -14.29 -8.57 8.66
N SER A 60 -13.64 -7.94 7.69
CA SER A 60 -13.28 -6.53 7.80
C SER A 60 -14.51 -5.62 7.73
N LEU A 61 -14.60 -4.63 8.62
CA LEU A 61 -15.63 -3.58 8.61
C LEU A 61 -15.02 -2.27 8.08
N LEU A 62 -15.73 -1.59 7.20
CA LEU A 62 -15.38 -0.25 6.71
C LEU A 62 -16.63 0.63 6.74
N ILE A 63 -16.48 1.87 7.22
CA ILE A 63 -17.54 2.87 7.21
C ILE A 63 -16.98 4.12 6.53
N HIS A 64 -17.57 4.53 5.42
CA HIS A 64 -17.15 5.69 4.63
C HIS A 64 -18.16 6.82 4.72
N ARG A 65 -17.63 8.05 4.81
CA ARG A 65 -18.39 9.27 4.53
C ARG A 65 -18.48 9.46 3.00
N PRO A 66 -19.30 10.40 2.51
CA PRO A 66 -19.36 10.74 1.08
C PRO A 66 -18.05 11.32 0.50
N THR A 67 -17.07 11.62 1.36
CA THR A 67 -15.78 12.20 0.99
C THR A 67 -14.63 11.42 1.63
N ASN A 68 -13.43 11.62 1.09
CA ASN A 68 -12.16 10.98 1.44
C ASN A 68 -12.01 9.52 0.96
N VAL A 69 -10.76 9.15 0.69
CA VAL A 69 -10.38 7.79 0.29
C VAL A 69 -10.50 6.82 1.47
N GLU A 70 -10.07 7.25 2.66
CA GLU A 70 -10.03 6.40 3.85
C GLU A 70 -11.40 6.26 4.55
N PRO A 71 -11.69 5.10 5.15
CA PRO A 71 -12.87 4.94 6.00
C PRO A 71 -12.76 5.81 7.27
N VAL A 72 -13.88 6.38 7.71
CA VAL A 72 -13.93 7.15 8.97
C VAL A 72 -13.85 6.25 10.20
N ASN A 73 -14.35 5.02 10.11
CA ASN A 73 -14.21 3.98 11.13
C ASN A 73 -14.03 2.63 10.41
N TRP A 74 -13.20 1.77 10.96
CA TRP A 74 -12.94 0.45 10.39
C TRP A 74 -12.60 -0.58 11.48
N GLN A 75 -12.68 -1.85 11.13
CA GLN A 75 -12.19 -2.96 11.93
C GLN A 75 -11.50 -3.97 11.01
N PRO A 76 -10.31 -4.50 11.39
CA PRO A 76 -9.55 -5.41 10.53
C PRO A 76 -10.23 -6.79 10.36
N PRO A 77 -9.66 -7.67 9.51
CA PRO A 77 -10.16 -9.03 9.35
C PRO A 77 -10.28 -9.81 10.67
N GLY A 78 -11.20 -10.77 10.69
CA GLY A 78 -11.40 -11.69 11.83
C GLY A 78 -12.33 -11.16 12.94
N SER A 79 -13.03 -10.06 12.72
CA SER A 79 -14.04 -9.55 13.65
C SER A 79 -15.24 -10.48 13.80
N LEU A 80 -15.76 -10.56 15.03
CA LEU A 80 -16.99 -11.25 15.37
C LEU A 80 -18.15 -10.25 15.32
N TYR A 81 -19.29 -10.67 14.78
CA TYR A 81 -20.42 -9.78 14.58
C TYR A 81 -21.67 -10.22 15.33
N ARG A 82 -22.43 -9.23 15.77
CA ARG A 82 -23.79 -9.40 16.28
C ARG A 82 -24.71 -8.36 15.64
N ALA A 83 -25.85 -8.80 15.12
CA ALA A 83 -26.87 -7.91 14.55
C ALA A 83 -28.23 -8.14 15.21
N TYR A 84 -28.95 -7.07 15.51
CA TYR A 84 -30.29 -7.11 16.10
C TYR A 84 -31.05 -5.81 15.86
N VAL A 85 -32.37 -5.85 16.02
CA VAL A 85 -33.22 -4.65 16.04
C VAL A 85 -33.58 -4.34 17.48
N LYS A 86 -33.45 -3.08 17.89
CA LYS A 86 -33.82 -2.61 19.23
C LYS A 86 -34.46 -1.23 19.12
N ARG A 87 -35.68 -1.07 19.65
CA ARG A 87 -36.44 0.20 19.66
C ARG A 87 -36.53 0.84 18.26
N GLY A 88 -36.82 0.04 17.23
CA GLY A 88 -36.94 0.54 15.85
C GLY A 88 -35.61 0.95 15.20
N LEU A 89 -34.46 0.56 15.75
CA LEU A 89 -33.14 0.81 15.18
C LEU A 89 -32.46 -0.53 14.88
N LEU A 90 -31.80 -0.61 13.73
CA LEU A 90 -30.93 -1.75 13.41
C LEU A 90 -29.55 -1.49 14.00
N VAL A 91 -29.05 -2.43 14.79
CA VAL A 91 -27.73 -2.36 15.42
C VAL A 91 -26.86 -3.48 14.87
N LEU A 92 -25.66 -3.13 14.42
CA LEU A 92 -24.58 -4.03 14.06
C LEU A 92 -23.38 -3.76 14.98
N GLU A 93 -22.94 -4.78 15.70
CA GLU A 93 -21.76 -4.70 16.55
C GLU A 93 -20.68 -5.60 15.97
N ALA A 94 -19.49 -5.04 15.78
CA ALA A 94 -18.28 -5.76 15.40
C ALA A 94 -17.32 -5.75 16.59
N TYR A 95 -16.84 -6.92 16.98
CA TYR A 95 -15.95 -7.12 18.12
C TYR A 95 -14.66 -7.82 17.69
N ARG A 96 -13.54 -7.33 18.19
CA ARG A 96 -12.21 -7.92 18.05
C ARG A 96 -11.63 -8.12 19.43
N LYS A 97 -10.96 -9.26 19.64
CA LYS A 97 -10.42 -9.64 20.95
C LYS A 97 -9.00 -9.13 21.21
N ARG A 98 -8.17 -8.98 20.16
CA ARG A 98 -6.74 -8.64 20.30
C ARG A 98 -6.27 -7.63 19.23
N PRO A 99 -6.00 -6.37 19.63
CA PRO A 99 -6.46 -5.76 20.88
C PRO A 99 -7.99 -5.81 21.00
N GLU A 100 -8.50 -5.64 22.22
CA GLU A 100 -9.94 -5.56 22.43
C GLU A 100 -10.48 -4.28 21.80
N GLU A 101 -11.35 -4.43 20.80
CA GLU A 101 -11.95 -3.32 20.06
C GLU A 101 -13.41 -3.65 19.75
N ARG A 102 -14.27 -2.64 19.83
CA ARG A 102 -15.70 -2.73 19.51
C ARG A 102 -16.10 -1.55 18.65
N VAL A 103 -16.78 -1.84 17.55
CA VAL A 103 -17.47 -0.85 16.72
C VAL A 103 -18.95 -1.18 16.77
N ARG A 104 -19.76 -0.26 17.28
CA ARG A 104 -21.22 -0.33 17.24
C ARG A 104 -21.73 0.63 16.17
N VAL A 105 -22.48 0.10 15.22
CA VAL A 105 -23.16 0.88 14.18
C VAL A 105 -24.66 0.80 14.44
N THR A 106 -25.31 1.95 14.55
CA THR A 106 -26.76 2.04 14.77
C THR A 106 -27.40 2.79 13.60
N PHE A 107 -28.22 2.09 12.82
CA PHE A 107 -28.98 2.65 11.71
C PHE A 107 -30.34 3.14 12.17
N ARG A 108 -30.66 4.38 11.80
CA ARG A 108 -32.01 4.95 11.90
C ARG A 108 -32.83 4.59 10.67
N ARG A 109 -32.23 4.67 9.48
CA ARG A 109 -32.84 4.32 8.20
C ARG A 109 -31.81 3.63 7.32
N VAL A 110 -32.21 2.59 6.61
CA VAL A 110 -31.40 1.92 5.59
C VAL A 110 -32.04 2.19 4.23
N SER A 111 -31.32 2.82 3.32
CA SER A 111 -31.78 3.09 1.95
C SER A 111 -31.45 1.92 1.01
N LEU A 112 -30.39 1.16 1.30
CA LEU A 112 -29.99 0.00 0.51
C LEU A 112 -29.27 -1.04 1.37
N VAL A 113 -29.58 -2.32 1.16
CA VAL A 113 -28.76 -3.45 1.62
C VAL A 113 -28.48 -4.40 0.47
N GLY A 114 -27.22 -4.78 0.29
CA GLY A 114 -26.78 -5.72 -0.73
C GLY A 114 -25.88 -6.80 -0.14
N VAL A 115 -26.03 -8.04 -0.63
CA VAL A 115 -25.18 -9.17 -0.23
C VAL A 115 -24.68 -9.91 -1.45
N TYR A 116 -23.37 -10.06 -1.59
CA TYR A 116 -22.72 -10.66 -2.76
C TYR A 116 -21.60 -11.62 -2.40
N HIS A 117 -21.44 -12.66 -3.20
CA HIS A 117 -20.26 -13.52 -3.15
C HIS A 117 -19.27 -13.09 -4.23
N LEU A 118 -18.22 -12.38 -3.81
CA LEU A 118 -17.10 -12.04 -4.68
C LEU A 118 -16.15 -13.23 -4.80
N LYS A 119 -15.65 -13.48 -6.01
CA LYS A 119 -14.59 -14.43 -6.28
C LYS A 119 -13.40 -13.65 -6.82
N ASP A 120 -12.31 -13.67 -6.07
CA ASP A 120 -11.04 -13.10 -6.50
C ASP A 120 -9.95 -14.13 -6.26
N GLY A 121 -9.40 -14.66 -7.36
CA GLY A 121 -8.30 -15.60 -7.35
C GLY A 121 -7.10 -15.09 -8.13
N ALA A 122 -7.14 -13.82 -8.56
CA ALA A 122 -6.01 -13.21 -9.24
C ALA A 122 -4.92 -12.87 -8.23
N GLU A 123 -3.66 -13.02 -8.63
CA GLU A 123 -2.53 -12.54 -7.84
C GLU A 123 -2.46 -11.01 -7.93
N PHE A 124 -2.52 -10.32 -6.79
CA PHE A 124 -2.27 -8.89 -6.73
C PHE A 124 -0.76 -8.62 -6.76
N LYS A 125 -0.27 -8.07 -7.87
CA LYS A 125 1.11 -7.58 -8.01
C LYS A 125 1.08 -6.06 -8.08
N LEU A 126 1.66 -5.41 -7.08
CA LEU A 126 1.91 -3.98 -7.08
C LEU A 126 3.34 -3.76 -7.55
N TYR A 127 3.53 -3.04 -8.67
CA TYR A 127 4.85 -2.58 -9.08
C TYR A 127 5.02 -1.14 -8.63
N THR A 128 5.99 -0.87 -7.76
CA THR A 128 6.34 0.50 -7.40
C THR A 128 7.20 1.14 -8.49
N ALA A 129 7.19 2.46 -8.61
CA ALA A 129 8.08 3.16 -9.54
C ALA A 129 9.58 2.85 -9.29
N GLU A 130 9.94 2.57 -8.03
CA GLU A 130 11.30 2.18 -7.64
C GLU A 130 11.66 0.80 -8.20
N GLU A 131 10.74 -0.17 -8.10
CA GLU A 131 10.90 -1.50 -8.71
C GLU A 131 11.00 -1.41 -10.24
N VAL A 132 10.25 -0.52 -10.89
CA VAL A 132 10.37 -0.29 -12.34
C VAL A 132 11.74 0.29 -12.71
N MET A 133 12.25 1.25 -11.94
CA MET A 133 13.60 1.80 -12.13
C MET A 133 14.67 0.73 -11.97
N LYS A 134 14.58 -0.06 -10.88
CA LYS A 134 15.48 -1.18 -10.60
C LYS A 134 15.42 -2.24 -11.71
N LYS A 135 14.22 -2.66 -12.14
CA LYS A 135 14.03 -3.64 -13.22
C LYS A 135 14.66 -3.16 -14.52
N ALA A 136 14.45 -1.89 -14.90
CA ALA A 136 15.06 -1.31 -16.09
C ALA A 136 16.59 -1.25 -15.98
N PHE A 137 17.11 -0.89 -14.81
CA PHE A 137 18.54 -0.88 -14.55
C PHE A 137 19.17 -2.27 -14.64
N ILE A 138 18.57 -3.30 -14.05
CA ILE A 138 19.08 -4.68 -14.12
C ILE A 138 19.20 -5.15 -15.57
N LYS A 139 18.20 -4.82 -16.39
CA LYS A 139 18.16 -5.16 -17.82
C LYS A 139 19.13 -4.32 -18.65
N ARG A 140 19.37 -3.07 -18.25
CA ARG A 140 20.24 -2.12 -18.96
C ARG A 140 21.04 -1.24 -17.99
N PRO A 141 22.14 -1.76 -17.38
CA PRO A 141 22.90 -1.03 -16.38
C PRO A 141 23.52 0.28 -16.89
N ASP A 142 23.76 0.36 -18.21
CA ASP A 142 24.23 1.55 -18.93
C ASP A 142 23.28 2.77 -18.78
N LEU A 143 22.06 2.57 -18.28
CA LEU A 143 21.17 3.65 -17.86
C LEU A 143 21.78 4.53 -16.77
N VAL A 144 22.63 3.96 -15.92
CA VAL A 144 23.28 4.62 -14.78
C VAL A 144 24.75 4.89 -15.09
N GLU A 145 25.47 3.89 -15.60
CA GLU A 145 26.89 4.01 -15.94
C GLU A 145 27.29 2.96 -16.97
N LYS A 146 28.06 3.38 -18.01
CA LYS A 146 28.55 2.47 -19.05
C LYS A 146 29.47 1.41 -18.47
N GLY A 147 29.26 0.15 -18.83
CA GLY A 147 30.12 -0.96 -18.41
C GLY A 147 29.89 -1.42 -16.97
N LEU A 148 28.88 -0.87 -16.30
CA LEU A 148 28.41 -1.36 -15.00
C LEU A 148 27.74 -2.73 -15.17
N ARG A 149 28.01 -3.68 -14.28
CA ARG A 149 27.41 -5.02 -14.32
C ARG A 149 26.77 -5.36 -12.98
N VAL A 150 25.53 -5.80 -12.99
CA VAL A 150 24.83 -6.27 -11.78
C VAL A 150 25.37 -7.64 -11.40
N VAL A 151 25.82 -7.77 -10.15
CA VAL A 151 26.31 -9.03 -9.58
C VAL A 151 25.25 -9.68 -8.70
N MET A 152 24.51 -8.87 -7.93
CA MET A 152 23.48 -9.35 -7.02
C MET A 152 22.39 -8.31 -6.87
N GLU A 153 21.15 -8.74 -7.05
CA GLU A 153 19.96 -8.01 -6.65
C GLU A 153 19.73 -8.23 -5.15
N GLU A 154 19.35 -7.19 -4.41
CA GLU A 154 18.96 -7.31 -2.99
C GLU A 154 20.03 -7.93 -2.08
N LYS A 155 21.19 -7.30 -2.03
CA LYS A 155 22.28 -7.76 -1.15
C LYS A 155 21.96 -7.41 0.30
N ARG A 156 21.74 -8.43 1.14
CA ARG A 156 21.52 -8.25 2.57
C ARG A 156 22.83 -7.91 3.29
N LEU A 157 22.83 -6.78 3.99
CA LEU A 157 23.88 -6.28 4.87
C LEU A 157 23.35 -6.16 6.31
N LYS A 158 24.22 -5.87 7.28
CA LYS A 158 23.78 -5.58 8.65
C LYS A 158 23.03 -4.24 8.71
N ALA A 159 23.45 -3.26 7.91
CA ALA A 159 22.84 -1.95 7.82
C ALA A 159 21.48 -1.95 7.09
N GLY A 160 21.14 -3.00 6.33
CA GLY A 160 19.90 -3.10 5.58
C GLY A 160 20.01 -3.93 4.30
N LEU A 161 19.05 -3.74 3.39
CA LEU A 161 19.03 -4.39 2.09
C LEU A 161 19.46 -3.38 1.02
N VAL A 162 20.51 -3.70 0.27
CA VAL A 162 20.98 -2.91 -0.86
C VAL A 162 20.20 -3.30 -2.11
N ASP A 163 19.68 -2.34 -2.87
CA ASP A 163 18.90 -2.64 -4.08
C ASP A 163 19.68 -3.46 -5.11
N CYS A 164 20.88 -2.98 -5.46
CA CYS A 164 21.77 -3.64 -6.41
C CYS A 164 23.24 -3.54 -5.98
N PHE A 165 23.92 -4.68 -5.96
CA PHE A 165 25.38 -4.76 -5.85
C PHE A 165 25.96 -5.08 -7.22
N CYS A 166 26.87 -4.22 -7.67
CA CYS A 166 27.39 -4.17 -9.02
C CYS A 166 28.93 -4.15 -9.01
N VAL A 167 29.51 -4.27 -10.20
CA VAL A 167 30.93 -3.98 -10.44
C VAL A 167 31.06 -3.07 -11.66
N ASP A 168 31.93 -2.07 -11.58
CA ASP A 168 32.21 -1.17 -12.70
C ASP A 168 33.16 -1.80 -13.74
N SER A 169 33.49 -1.04 -14.79
CA SER A 169 34.40 -1.48 -15.86
C SER A 169 35.82 -1.79 -15.37
N SER A 170 36.20 -1.29 -14.21
CA SER A 170 37.49 -1.54 -13.55
C SER A 170 37.39 -2.61 -12.47
N ASN A 171 36.28 -3.37 -12.42
CA ASN A 171 35.96 -4.37 -11.40
C ASN A 171 35.87 -3.83 -9.96
N ARG A 172 35.67 -2.52 -9.77
CA ARG A 172 35.44 -1.97 -8.43
C ARG A 172 33.99 -2.25 -8.00
N PRO A 173 33.75 -2.65 -6.74
CA PRO A 173 32.39 -2.82 -6.23
C PRO A 173 31.60 -1.52 -6.24
N VAL A 174 30.35 -1.59 -6.67
CA VAL A 174 29.42 -0.44 -6.70
C VAL A 174 28.11 -0.83 -6.04
N VAL A 175 27.70 -0.07 -5.04
CA VAL A 175 26.35 -0.13 -4.46
C VAL A 175 25.47 0.86 -5.22
N VAL A 176 24.31 0.41 -5.71
CA VAL A 176 23.34 1.28 -6.37
C VAL A 176 22.04 1.25 -5.55
N GLU A 177 21.55 2.43 -5.18
CA GLU A 177 20.31 2.63 -4.42
C GLU A 177 19.34 3.48 -5.25
N PHE A 178 18.08 3.08 -5.35
CA PHE A 178 17.06 3.76 -6.12
C PHE A 178 16.12 4.56 -5.21
N LYS A 179 15.61 5.68 -5.75
CA LYS A 179 14.45 6.40 -5.20
C LYS A 179 13.53 6.78 -6.34
N LYS A 180 12.25 6.46 -6.21
CA LYS A 180 11.22 6.83 -7.20
C LYS A 180 10.97 8.33 -7.33
N ASP A 181 11.21 9.09 -6.26
CA ASP A 181 10.92 10.52 -6.15
C ASP A 181 12.21 11.33 -5.95
N ARG A 182 12.08 12.63 -5.71
CA ARG A 182 13.20 13.51 -5.37
C ARG A 182 13.94 12.99 -4.12
N ALA A 183 15.21 12.64 -4.27
CA ALA A 183 16.02 12.13 -3.18
C ALA A 183 16.39 13.23 -2.17
N GLY A 184 16.13 12.95 -0.88
CA GLY A 184 16.53 13.77 0.26
C GLY A 184 17.75 13.22 1.00
N ILE A 185 18.12 13.87 2.11
CA ILE A 185 19.30 13.52 2.92
C ILE A 185 19.23 12.07 3.43
N GLU A 186 18.04 11.61 3.82
CA GLU A 186 17.82 10.25 4.33
C GLU A 186 18.27 9.17 3.35
N ALA A 187 18.05 9.38 2.04
CA ALA A 187 18.47 8.44 1.01
C ALA A 187 20.01 8.39 0.87
N VAL A 188 20.67 9.53 1.03
CA VAL A 188 22.14 9.63 1.01
C VAL A 188 22.74 8.94 2.23
N ASP A 189 22.15 9.15 3.41
CA ASP A 189 22.58 8.55 4.66
C ASP A 189 22.28 7.05 4.74
N GLN A 190 21.27 6.59 4.00
CA GLN A 190 21.04 5.16 3.79
C GLN A 190 22.15 4.55 2.94
N LEU A 191 22.43 5.13 1.76
CA LEU A 191 23.49 4.66 0.87
C LEU A 191 24.87 4.69 1.55
N SER A 192 25.18 5.73 2.31
CA SER A 192 26.45 5.84 3.02
C SER A 192 26.68 4.71 4.02
N ARG A 193 25.65 4.33 4.80
CA ARG A 193 25.73 3.21 5.74
C ARG A 193 26.08 1.89 5.05
N TYR A 194 25.53 1.65 3.86
CA TYR A 194 25.83 0.44 3.07
C TYR A 194 27.26 0.46 2.55
N VAL A 195 27.69 1.60 2.00
CA VAL A 195 29.03 1.79 1.47
C VAL A 195 30.06 1.66 2.60
N ASP A 196 29.84 2.29 3.74
CA ASP A 196 30.74 2.25 4.90
C ASP A 196 30.88 0.83 5.48
N GLU A 197 29.79 0.06 5.52
CA GLU A 197 29.86 -1.36 5.92
C GLU A 197 30.74 -2.17 4.97
N LEU A 198 30.55 -2.01 3.66
CA LEU A 198 31.31 -2.72 2.64
C LEU A 198 32.76 -2.24 2.55
N ARG A 199 33.02 -0.96 2.82
CA ARG A 199 34.38 -0.37 2.85
C ARG A 199 35.28 -0.96 3.91
N ARG A 200 34.72 -1.57 4.96
CA ARG A 200 35.49 -2.35 5.95
C ARG A 200 36.19 -3.55 5.32
N GLY A 201 35.62 -4.12 4.25
CA GLY A 201 36.20 -5.24 3.51
C GLY A 201 36.91 -4.81 2.22
N ASN A 202 36.44 -3.75 1.57
CA ASN A 202 37.08 -3.20 0.36
C ASN A 202 36.94 -1.66 0.30
N PRO A 203 38.02 -0.89 0.54
CA PRO A 203 37.96 0.57 0.59
C PRO A 203 37.56 1.23 -0.74
N GLU A 204 37.65 0.51 -1.88
CA GLU A 204 37.31 1.04 -3.21
C GLU A 204 35.81 0.99 -3.54
N VAL A 205 34.97 0.55 -2.61
CA VAL A 205 33.51 0.50 -2.83
C VAL A 205 32.97 1.90 -3.13
N ARG A 206 32.27 2.00 -4.26
CA ARG A 206 31.51 3.18 -4.71
C ARG A 206 30.05 3.06 -4.32
N GLY A 207 29.38 4.18 -4.13
CA GLY A 207 27.93 4.24 -3.95
C GLY A 207 27.32 5.21 -4.96
N ILE A 208 26.30 4.76 -5.68
CA ILE A 208 25.54 5.57 -6.64
C ILE A 208 24.09 5.65 -6.20
N LEU A 209 23.63 6.87 -5.88
CA LEU A 209 22.22 7.17 -5.66
C LEU A 209 21.55 7.48 -7.00
N VAL A 210 20.47 6.78 -7.32
CA VAL A 210 19.73 6.91 -8.58
C VAL A 210 18.32 7.39 -8.31
N ALA A 211 17.98 8.59 -8.81
CA ALA A 211 16.65 9.18 -8.63
C ALA A 211 16.30 10.15 -9.77
N PRO A 212 15.02 10.53 -9.97
CA PRO A 212 14.66 11.55 -10.97
C PRO A 212 15.23 12.94 -10.65
N SER A 213 15.36 13.27 -9.37
CA SER A 213 15.94 14.52 -8.89
C SER A 213 16.49 14.36 -7.47
N ILE A 214 17.22 15.36 -6.98
CA ILE A 214 17.81 15.39 -5.64
C ILE A 214 17.63 16.78 -5.02
N THR A 215 17.55 16.90 -3.69
CA THR A 215 17.58 18.22 -3.02
C THR A 215 18.99 18.82 -3.04
N LYS A 216 19.11 20.13 -2.81
CA LYS A 216 20.42 20.80 -2.83
C LYS A 216 21.30 20.28 -1.69
N GLU A 217 20.70 20.14 -0.50
CA GLU A 217 21.35 19.66 0.72
C GLU A 217 21.79 18.20 0.56
N ALA A 218 20.95 17.37 -0.05
CA ALA A 218 21.30 15.98 -0.33
C ALA A 218 22.45 15.89 -1.35
N LEU A 219 22.47 16.74 -2.39
CA LEU A 219 23.57 16.78 -3.34
C LEU A 219 24.89 17.22 -2.72
N GLU A 220 24.87 18.19 -1.80
CA GLU A 220 26.04 18.58 -1.00
C GLU A 220 26.51 17.41 -0.13
N ARG A 221 25.58 16.68 0.49
CA ARG A 221 25.88 15.49 1.31
C ARG A 221 26.48 14.34 0.49
N VAL A 222 26.00 14.10 -0.72
CA VAL A 222 26.57 13.11 -1.66
C VAL A 222 28.05 13.44 -1.90
N ARG A 223 28.36 14.71 -2.16
CA ARG A 223 29.75 15.16 -2.37
C ARG A 223 30.61 15.02 -1.11
N SER A 224 30.10 15.41 0.06
CA SER A 224 30.86 15.33 1.31
C SER A 224 31.21 13.89 1.72
N LEU A 225 30.38 12.92 1.31
CA LEU A 225 30.58 11.50 1.61
C LEU A 225 31.31 10.72 0.50
N ASN A 226 31.78 11.41 -0.54
CA ASN A 226 32.38 10.80 -1.72
C ASN A 226 31.49 9.69 -2.32
N LEU A 227 30.21 10.01 -2.43
CA LEU A 227 29.19 9.21 -3.12
C LEU A 227 28.88 9.85 -4.48
N GLU A 228 28.14 9.14 -5.31
CA GLU A 228 27.76 9.59 -6.63
C GLU A 228 26.24 9.69 -6.76
N TYR A 229 25.80 10.56 -7.67
CA TYR A 229 24.40 10.71 -8.05
C TYR A 229 24.26 10.53 -9.56
N ARG A 230 23.21 9.79 -9.96
CA ARG A 230 22.80 9.67 -11.36
C ARG A 230 21.30 9.94 -11.48
N ARG A 231 20.97 10.88 -12.37
CA ARG A 231 19.57 11.15 -12.69
C ARG A 231 19.01 10.03 -13.56
N LEU A 232 17.90 9.43 -13.13
CA LEU A 232 17.15 8.47 -13.93
C LEU A 232 15.66 8.68 -13.71
N ASP A 233 14.95 9.08 -14.77
CA ASP A 233 13.51 9.27 -14.74
C ASP A 233 12.78 7.94 -14.99
N VAL A 234 11.71 7.69 -14.22
CA VAL A 234 10.87 6.48 -14.34
C VAL A 234 10.35 6.30 -15.77
N ARG A 235 9.95 7.39 -16.45
CA ARG A 235 9.48 7.35 -17.85
C ARG A 235 10.53 6.79 -18.82
N ARG A 236 11.81 7.05 -18.58
CA ARG A 236 12.91 6.49 -19.39
C ARG A 236 13.05 4.99 -19.14
N CYS A 237 12.87 4.56 -17.89
CA CYS A 237 12.89 3.15 -17.50
C CYS A 237 11.77 2.35 -18.16
N ILE A 238 10.55 2.92 -18.18
CA ILE A 238 9.39 2.34 -18.87
C ILE A 238 9.71 2.11 -20.35
N LYS A 239 10.17 3.15 -21.07
CA LYS A 239 10.52 3.03 -22.50
C LYS A 239 11.58 1.96 -22.79
N VAL A 240 12.56 1.80 -21.90
CA VAL A 240 13.57 0.74 -22.05
C VAL A 240 12.94 -0.63 -21.92
N LEU A 241 12.15 -0.84 -20.87
CA LEU A 241 11.48 -2.12 -20.66
C LEU A 241 10.48 -2.43 -21.79
N GLU A 242 9.76 -1.43 -22.32
CA GLU A 242 8.84 -1.60 -23.46
C GLU A 242 9.59 -2.04 -24.71
N SER A 243 10.76 -1.41 -24.98
CA SER A 243 11.62 -1.78 -26.11
C SER A 243 12.23 -3.18 -26.01
N MET A 244 12.15 -3.81 -24.84
CA MET A 244 12.65 -5.16 -24.59
C MET A 244 11.50 -6.19 -24.50
N GLU A 245 10.27 -5.80 -24.89
CA GLU A 245 9.06 -6.62 -24.77
C GLU A 245 8.84 -7.16 -23.35
N GLU A 246 9.40 -6.49 -22.34
CA GLU A 246 9.20 -6.86 -20.95
C GLU A 246 7.76 -6.52 -20.56
N PRO A 247 7.04 -7.43 -19.87
CA PRO A 247 5.73 -7.11 -19.35
C PRO A 247 5.87 -5.98 -18.32
N ILE A 248 5.41 -4.80 -18.71
CA ILE A 248 5.15 -3.66 -17.83
C ILE A 248 3.65 -3.46 -17.90
N LYS A 249 2.94 -3.60 -16.78
CA LYS A 249 1.58 -3.09 -16.74
C LYS A 249 1.66 -1.57 -16.81
N PRO A 250 0.82 -0.89 -17.60
CA PRO A 250 0.80 0.56 -17.65
C PRO A 250 0.83 1.12 -16.23
N LEU A 251 1.89 1.87 -15.92
CA LEU A 251 1.87 2.83 -14.83
C LEU A 251 0.96 3.98 -15.27
N GLU A 252 -0.33 3.69 -15.48
CA GLU A 252 -1.34 4.74 -15.39
C GLU A 252 -1.13 5.38 -14.00
N TYR A 253 -1.11 6.71 -13.94
CA TYR A 253 -0.76 7.53 -12.76
C TYR A 253 0.72 7.91 -12.58
N PHE A 254 1.30 8.57 -13.59
CA PHE A 254 2.23 9.68 -13.35
C PHE A 254 1.90 10.88 -14.25
N GLU A 255 0.62 11.28 -14.21
CA GLU A 255 0.18 12.64 -14.56
C GLU A 255 -0.36 13.30 -13.28
N SER A 256 0.54 13.98 -12.59
CA SER A 256 0.24 15.11 -11.69
C SER A 256 1.53 15.88 -11.46
#